data_AF-A0A6J6L071-F1
#
_entry.id   AF-A0A6J6L071-F1
#
_cell.length_a   1.000
_cell.length_b   1.000
_cell.length_c   1.000
_cell.angle_alpha   90.00
_cell.angle_beta   90.00
_cell.angle_gamma   90.00
#
_symmetry.space_group_name_H-M   'P 1'
#
loop_
_entity.id
_entity.type
_entity.pdbx_description
1 polymer ?
#
loop_
_entity_poly.entity_id
_entity_poly.type
_entity_poly.pdbx_seq_one_letter_code
_entity_poly.pdbx_strand_id
1 'polypeptide(L)'
;MIACPCALGLATPIALMVASGKAAKSGIIIRSPRAIEKALKITDAVFDKTGTITSGQMVLLEMSLINNPLPKNSNTAISTSDLLMFALSVESLDSHPIADAIKFALEKQGVAKVQVSDFEHTAGAGVAARVNLPSSNASKAVLIGSPLSIARATTQFSPEIVLAVESANQRANSVAVLAVDGLAYGVFEVGDQIKPESKDAIQKLHKAGINTWLVTGDSETSAISIGSEVGIPIDHIFATATPEDKLVFVENLQKNGKVLMIGDGINDAAAIAKSDLSIAMGSGTDTAMAAADITLIRPSLLAVIDALDISKKSVRIIKSNLGWAFFYNIAFIPIAASGNLSPMYAAGAMSLSSLFVVLNSLRIK
;
A
#
# COMPACT_ATOMS: atom_id res chain seq x y z
N MET A 1 -5.89 -45.37 -28.41
CA MET A 1 -6.83 -44.51 -27.66
C MET A 1 -6.44 -44.32 -26.19
N ILE A 2 -6.11 -45.37 -25.42
CA ILE A 2 -5.80 -45.27 -23.98
C ILE A 2 -4.55 -44.41 -23.65
N ALA A 3 -3.56 -44.35 -24.54
CA ALA A 3 -2.33 -43.61 -24.28
C ALA A 3 -2.50 -42.08 -24.28
N CYS A 4 -3.56 -41.53 -24.89
CA CYS A 4 -3.77 -40.08 -24.97
C CYS A 4 -4.62 -39.61 -23.78
N PRO A 5 -4.06 -38.85 -22.81
CA PRO A 5 -4.80 -38.43 -21.63
C PRO A 5 -5.68 -37.22 -21.94
N CYS A 6 -6.95 -37.42 -22.33
CA CYS A 6 -7.84 -36.28 -22.56
C CYS A 6 -8.10 -35.43 -21.30
N ALA A 7 -8.01 -36.04 -20.11
CA ALA A 7 -8.11 -35.32 -18.84
C ALA A 7 -6.91 -34.38 -18.59
N LEU A 8 -5.74 -34.65 -19.20
CA LEU A 8 -4.54 -33.81 -19.08
C LEU A 8 -4.77 -32.41 -19.66
N GLY A 9 -5.44 -32.34 -20.81
CA GLY A 9 -5.76 -31.08 -21.48
C GLY A 9 -6.75 -30.21 -20.70
N LEU A 10 -7.53 -30.80 -19.78
CA LEU A 10 -8.51 -30.11 -18.94
C LEU A 10 -8.00 -29.82 -17.52
N ALA A 11 -7.04 -30.62 -17.02
CA ALA A 11 -6.56 -30.57 -15.65
C ALA A 11 -6.07 -29.20 -15.20
N THR A 12 -5.24 -28.56 -16.03
CA THR A 12 -4.65 -27.25 -15.73
C THR A 12 -5.63 -26.10 -16.01
N PRO A 13 -6.29 -26.01 -17.19
CA PRO A 13 -7.20 -24.91 -17.48
C PRO A 13 -8.40 -24.81 -16.54
N ILE A 14 -9.02 -25.94 -16.14
CA ILE A 14 -10.17 -25.92 -15.23
C ILE A 14 -9.75 -25.47 -13.82
N ALA A 15 -8.64 -26.01 -13.32
CA ALA A 15 -8.13 -25.61 -12.00
C ALA A 15 -7.79 -24.12 -11.95
N LEU A 16 -7.14 -23.60 -13.00
CA LEU A 16 -6.85 -22.16 -13.12
C LEU A 16 -8.12 -21.32 -13.23
N MET A 17 -9.10 -21.73 -14.03
CA MET A 17 -10.36 -21.01 -14.17
C MET A 17 -11.12 -20.93 -12.84
N VAL A 18 -11.20 -22.04 -12.10
CA VAL A 18 -11.82 -22.07 -10.77
C VAL A 18 -11.03 -21.24 -9.77
N ALA A 19 -9.69 -21.33 -9.78
CA ALA A 19 -8.81 -20.51 -8.94
C ALA A 19 -9.01 -19.02 -9.17
N SER A 20 -8.95 -18.56 -10.42
CA SER A 20 -9.15 -17.16 -10.78
C SER A 20 -10.55 -16.68 -10.43
N GLY A 21 -11.59 -17.48 -10.68
CA GLY A 21 -12.97 -17.14 -10.30
C GLY A 21 -13.15 -17.04 -8.78
N LYS A 22 -12.47 -17.88 -8.01
CA LYS A 22 -12.49 -17.84 -6.54
C LYS A 22 -11.69 -16.66 -5.98
N ALA A 23 -10.50 -16.41 -6.53
CA ALA A 23 -9.66 -15.26 -6.20
C ALA A 23 -10.41 -13.95 -6.45
N ALA A 24 -11.08 -13.83 -7.61
CA ALA A 24 -11.84 -12.63 -7.97
C ALA A 24 -12.99 -12.36 -6.98
N LYS A 25 -13.68 -13.40 -6.48
CA LYS A 25 -14.70 -13.27 -5.44
C LYS A 25 -14.15 -12.76 -4.10
N SER A 26 -12.86 -12.95 -3.84
CA SER A 26 -12.15 -12.41 -2.67
C SER A 26 -11.44 -11.07 -2.96
N GLY A 27 -11.68 -10.47 -4.13
CA GLY A 27 -11.06 -9.20 -4.54
C GLY A 27 -9.61 -9.34 -5.02
N ILE A 28 -9.18 -10.53 -5.46
CA ILE A 28 -7.84 -10.81 -5.97
C ILE A 28 -7.95 -11.14 -7.46
N ILE A 29 -7.39 -10.29 -8.31
CA ILE A 29 -7.41 -10.45 -9.76
C ILE A 29 -6.07 -10.99 -10.22
N ILE A 30 -6.08 -12.20 -10.78
CA ILE A 30 -4.89 -12.87 -11.30
C ILE A 30 -4.87 -12.66 -12.82
N ARG A 31 -3.90 -11.88 -13.34
CA ARG A 31 -3.84 -11.55 -14.77
C ARG A 31 -3.31 -12.68 -15.63
N SER A 32 -2.30 -13.39 -15.12
CA SER A 32 -1.64 -14.45 -15.86
C SER A 32 -1.71 -15.78 -15.09
N PRO A 33 -1.98 -16.91 -15.75
CA PRO A 33 -1.86 -18.23 -15.13
C PRO A 33 -0.48 -18.50 -14.53
N ARG A 34 0.57 -17.91 -15.12
CA ARG A 34 1.94 -18.01 -14.64
C ARG A 34 2.13 -17.37 -13.26
N ALA A 35 1.33 -16.37 -12.90
CA ALA A 35 1.38 -15.76 -11.57
C ALA A 35 1.12 -16.78 -10.44
N ILE A 36 0.17 -17.70 -10.64
CA ILE A 36 -0.13 -18.78 -9.68
C ILE A 36 1.07 -19.71 -9.48
N GLU A 37 1.82 -19.99 -10.55
CA GLU A 37 3.03 -20.81 -10.48
C GLU A 37 4.22 -20.06 -9.89
N LYS A 38 4.37 -18.77 -10.24
CA LYS A 38 5.42 -17.88 -9.73
C LYS A 38 5.31 -17.64 -8.23
N ALA A 39 4.08 -17.55 -7.71
CA ALA A 39 3.79 -17.46 -6.27
C ALA A 39 4.33 -18.64 -5.45
N LEU A 40 4.66 -19.76 -6.09
CA LEU A 40 5.36 -20.85 -5.44
C LEU A 40 6.83 -20.49 -5.23
N LYS A 41 7.29 -20.75 -4.01
CA LYS A 41 8.69 -20.58 -3.60
C LYS A 41 9.15 -19.13 -3.49
N ILE A 42 8.22 -18.18 -3.36
CA ILE A 42 8.59 -16.83 -2.89
C ILE A 42 9.30 -16.98 -1.55
N THR A 43 10.49 -16.38 -1.46
CA THR A 43 11.33 -16.37 -0.26
C THR A 43 11.36 -14.99 0.36
N ASP A 44 11.19 -13.95 -0.46
CA ASP A 44 11.33 -12.57 -0.03
C ASP A 44 10.15 -11.73 -0.55
N ALA A 45 9.54 -10.95 0.34
CA ALA A 45 8.48 -10.00 0.03
C ALA A 45 9.01 -8.58 0.28
N VAL A 46 9.09 -7.79 -0.78
CA VAL A 46 9.51 -6.40 -0.77
C VAL A 46 8.27 -5.52 -0.80
N PHE A 47 8.15 -4.66 0.20
CA PHE A 47 7.05 -3.73 0.37
C PHE A 47 7.51 -2.33 0.02
N ASP A 48 6.75 -1.65 -0.84
CA ASP A 48 6.73 -0.21 -0.77
C ASP A 48 6.03 0.27 0.51
N LYS A 49 6.32 1.49 0.93
CA LYS A 49 5.75 2.06 2.14
C LYS A 49 4.34 2.60 1.88
N THR A 50 4.28 3.64 1.04
CA THR A 50 3.11 4.48 0.81
C THR A 50 2.05 3.69 0.05
N GLY A 51 0.79 3.78 0.48
CA GLY A 51 -0.33 3.05 -0.15
C GLY A 51 -0.30 1.52 0.04
N THR A 52 0.80 0.95 0.54
CA THR A 52 0.99 -0.49 0.72
C THR A 52 0.94 -0.87 2.20
N ILE A 53 1.98 -0.56 2.98
CA ILE A 53 1.98 -0.75 4.45
C ILE A 53 1.12 0.30 5.12
N THR A 54 1.20 1.52 4.60
CA THR A 54 0.38 2.63 5.05
C THR A 54 -0.82 2.82 4.12
N SER A 55 -1.75 3.66 4.55
CA SER A 55 -3.00 3.93 3.84
C SER A 55 -2.78 4.67 2.51
N GLY A 56 -1.67 5.39 2.38
CA GLY A 56 -1.42 6.32 1.27
C GLY A 56 -2.20 7.63 1.41
N GLN A 57 -2.91 7.82 2.52
CA GLN A 57 -3.70 9.01 2.80
C GLN A 57 -3.06 9.78 3.96
N MET A 58 -2.69 11.02 3.68
CA MET A 58 -2.21 11.94 4.70
C MET A 58 -3.37 12.32 5.61
N VAL A 59 -3.15 12.22 6.92
CA VAL A 59 -4.15 12.57 7.94
C VAL A 59 -3.52 13.46 9.00
N LEU A 60 -4.29 14.41 9.52
CA LEU A 60 -3.89 15.20 10.68
C LEU A 60 -3.82 14.30 11.91
N LEU A 61 -2.62 14.08 12.43
CA LEU A 61 -2.34 13.23 13.58
C LEU A 61 -2.45 14.03 14.88
N GLU A 62 -1.78 15.18 14.92
CA GLU A 62 -1.72 16.04 16.09
C GLU A 62 -1.78 17.50 15.66
N MET A 63 -2.38 18.32 16.52
CA MET A 63 -2.50 19.75 16.32
C MET A 63 -2.20 20.45 17.65
N SER A 64 -1.15 21.25 17.66
CA SER A 64 -0.76 22.07 18.80
C SER A 64 -1.01 23.53 18.46
N LEU A 65 -1.92 24.19 19.18
CA LEU A 65 -2.23 25.61 18.99
C LEU A 65 -1.92 26.38 20.27
N ILE A 66 -1.33 27.56 20.11
CA ILE A 66 -1.07 28.49 21.19
C ILE A 66 -1.86 29.78 20.95
N ASN A 67 -2.55 30.24 21.99
CA ASN A 67 -3.39 31.44 21.86
C ASN A 67 -2.58 32.73 21.94
N ASN A 68 -1.38 32.69 22.54
CA ASN A 68 -0.50 33.86 22.59
C ASN A 68 0.99 33.45 22.54
N PRO A 69 1.67 33.60 21.39
CA PRO A 69 3.10 33.30 21.27
C PRO A 69 4.01 34.23 22.06
N LEU A 70 3.53 35.42 22.45
CA LEU A 70 4.27 36.40 23.24
C LEU A 70 3.51 36.70 24.54
N PRO A 71 3.70 35.91 25.61
CA PRO A 71 2.91 36.03 26.84
C PRO A 71 2.95 37.42 27.50
N LYS A 72 4.04 38.17 27.25
CA LYS A 72 4.24 39.53 27.78
C LYS A 72 3.45 40.61 27.02
N ASN A 73 2.85 40.29 25.87
CA ASN A 73 2.05 41.20 25.06
C ASN A 73 0.64 40.64 24.86
N SER A 74 -0.36 41.28 25.45
CA SER A 74 -1.76 40.82 25.33
C SER A 74 -2.37 41.07 23.96
N ASN A 75 -1.80 41.96 23.15
CA ASN A 75 -2.32 42.31 21.82
C ASN A 75 -2.04 41.23 20.75
N THR A 76 -1.23 40.23 21.08
CA THR A 76 -0.92 39.09 20.20
C THR A 76 -1.75 37.85 20.55
N ALA A 77 -2.76 37.99 21.40
CA ALA A 77 -3.67 36.90 21.70
C ALA A 77 -4.69 36.71 20.56
N ILE A 78 -4.77 35.51 20.02
CA ILE A 78 -5.77 35.11 19.02
C ILE A 78 -6.53 33.91 19.59
N SER A 79 -7.86 33.89 19.41
CA SER A 79 -8.66 32.77 19.89
C SER A 79 -8.36 31.52 19.07
N THR A 80 -8.44 30.35 19.71
CA THR A 80 -8.24 29.07 19.01
C THR A 80 -9.23 28.89 17.86
N SER A 81 -10.48 29.35 18.02
CA SER A 81 -11.49 29.33 16.96
C SER A 81 -11.07 30.15 15.74
N ASP A 82 -10.48 31.33 15.93
CA ASP A 82 -10.03 32.16 14.82
C ASP A 82 -8.85 31.51 14.09
N LEU A 83 -7.90 30.94 14.84
CA LEU A 83 -6.77 30.21 14.25
C LEU A 83 -7.22 29.03 13.38
N LEU A 84 -8.21 28.27 13.84
CA LEU A 84 -8.79 27.16 13.07
C LEU A 84 -9.50 27.66 11.80
N MET A 85 -10.26 28.76 11.89
CA MET A 85 -10.91 29.37 10.72
C MET A 85 -9.88 29.85 9.71
N PHE A 86 -8.78 30.47 10.16
CA PHE A 86 -7.68 30.89 9.30
C PHE A 86 -7.04 29.71 8.59
N ALA A 87 -6.67 28.67 9.35
CA ALA A 87 -6.06 27.47 8.81
C ALA A 87 -6.95 26.81 7.76
N LEU A 88 -8.22 26.55 8.08
CA LEU A 88 -9.16 25.92 7.15
C LEU A 88 -9.35 26.76 5.88
N SER A 89 -9.45 28.08 6.00
CA SER A 89 -9.74 28.94 4.86
C SER A 89 -8.58 29.03 3.88
N VAL A 90 -7.34 29.10 4.39
CA VAL A 90 -6.13 29.11 3.55
C VAL A 90 -5.88 27.74 2.93
N GLU A 91 -5.91 26.66 3.74
CA GLU A 91 -5.66 25.29 3.24
C GLU A 91 -6.75 24.80 2.29
N SER A 92 -7.96 25.38 2.35
CA SER A 92 -9.03 25.05 1.39
C SER A 92 -8.73 25.48 -0.05
N LEU A 93 -7.76 26.38 -0.25
CA LEU A 93 -7.34 26.88 -1.57
C LEU A 93 -6.12 26.12 -2.12
N ASP A 94 -5.44 25.33 -1.29
CA ASP A 94 -4.30 24.52 -1.69
C ASP A 94 -4.74 23.10 -2.05
N SER A 95 -4.06 22.51 -3.04
CA SER A 95 -4.28 21.14 -3.50
C SER A 95 -3.22 20.15 -2.99
N HIS A 96 -2.33 20.61 -2.11
CA HIS A 96 -1.29 19.78 -1.53
C HIS A 96 -1.89 18.70 -0.58
N PRO A 97 -1.38 17.45 -0.54
CA PRO A 97 -1.92 16.40 0.33
C PRO A 97 -1.93 16.73 1.83
N ILE A 98 -0.98 17.55 2.30
CA ILE A 98 -0.96 18.06 3.68
C ILE A 98 -2.12 19.03 3.93
N ALA A 99 -2.40 19.91 2.96
CA ALA A 99 -3.50 20.86 3.03
C ALA A 99 -4.85 20.13 3.09
N ASP A 100 -5.04 19.12 2.23
CA ASP A 100 -6.24 18.29 2.22
C ASP A 100 -6.44 17.56 3.56
N ALA A 101 -5.38 17.06 4.17
CA ALA A 101 -5.44 16.41 5.49
C ALA A 101 -5.88 17.36 6.60
N ILE A 102 -5.33 18.59 6.63
CA ILE A 102 -5.70 19.63 7.59
C ILE A 102 -7.14 20.07 7.35
N LYS A 103 -7.48 20.41 6.10
CA LYS A 103 -8.83 20.80 5.67
C LYS A 103 -9.87 19.77 6.09
N PHE A 104 -9.67 18.50 5.77
CA PHE A 104 -10.62 17.44 6.10
C PHE A 104 -10.83 17.32 7.62
N ALA A 105 -9.75 17.41 8.40
CA ALA A 105 -9.83 17.34 9.85
C ALA A 105 -10.60 18.54 10.45
N LEU A 106 -10.37 19.74 9.94
CA LEU A 106 -11.04 20.96 10.40
C LEU A 106 -12.51 21.05 9.96
N GLU A 107 -12.84 20.62 8.73
CA GLU A 107 -14.23 20.53 8.26
C GLU A 107 -15.04 19.55 9.10
N LYS A 108 -14.44 18.41 9.49
CA LYS A 108 -15.08 17.42 10.36
C LYS A 108 -15.38 17.97 11.77
N GLN A 109 -14.61 18.96 12.24
CA GLN A 109 -14.87 19.66 13.51
C GLN A 109 -15.93 20.76 13.39
N GLY A 110 -16.47 21.02 12.19
CA GLY A 110 -17.49 22.04 11.96
C GLY A 110 -16.95 23.48 11.90
N VAL A 111 -15.65 23.64 11.62
CA VAL A 111 -15.02 24.96 11.50
C VAL A 111 -15.57 25.68 10.25
N ALA A 112 -15.91 26.96 10.40
CA ALA A 112 -16.41 27.78 9.30
C ALA A 112 -15.28 28.35 8.44
N LYS A 113 -15.56 28.53 7.13
CA LYS A 113 -14.65 29.23 6.22
C LYS A 113 -14.92 30.73 6.24
N VAL A 114 -13.85 31.50 6.10
CA VAL A 114 -13.88 32.96 5.98
C VAL A 114 -13.29 33.38 4.65
N GLN A 115 -13.52 34.64 4.26
CA GLN A 115 -13.05 35.13 2.97
C GLN A 115 -11.53 35.35 2.99
N VAL A 116 -10.87 34.83 1.95
CA VAL A 116 -9.43 34.93 1.74
C VAL A 116 -9.16 35.79 0.50
N SER A 117 -8.13 36.63 0.56
CA SER A 117 -7.58 37.39 -0.57
C SER A 117 -6.07 37.18 -0.65
N ASP A 118 -5.47 37.55 -1.79
CA ASP A 118 -4.02 37.51 -2.01
C ASP A 118 -3.38 36.14 -1.71
N PHE A 119 -4.03 35.05 -2.10
CA PHE A 119 -3.50 33.70 -1.95
C PHE A 119 -2.31 33.48 -2.88
N GLU A 120 -1.20 33.02 -2.30
CA GLU A 120 0.02 32.66 -3.01
C GLU A 120 0.53 31.31 -2.50
N HIS A 121 0.87 30.43 -3.43
CA HIS A 121 1.49 29.14 -3.14
C HIS A 121 2.95 29.16 -3.59
N THR A 122 3.86 28.87 -2.67
CA THR A 122 5.30 28.77 -2.94
C THR A 122 5.75 27.33 -2.72
N ALA A 123 6.13 26.64 -3.80
CA ALA A 123 6.55 25.25 -3.77
C ALA A 123 7.71 25.03 -2.78
N GLY A 124 7.57 24.03 -1.90
CA GLY A 124 8.55 23.69 -0.86
C GLY A 124 8.59 24.65 0.34
N ALA A 125 7.82 25.75 0.32
CA ALA A 125 7.71 26.68 1.43
C ALA A 125 6.35 26.63 2.12
N GLY A 126 5.27 26.57 1.34
CA GLY A 126 3.89 26.57 1.84
C GLY A 126 3.03 27.62 1.14
N VAL A 127 1.99 28.06 1.83
CA VAL A 127 0.98 29.00 1.36
C VAL A 127 0.94 30.25 2.22
N ALA A 128 0.62 31.37 1.58
CA ALA A 128 0.41 32.65 2.24
C ALA A 128 -0.88 33.27 1.71
N ALA A 129 -1.66 33.89 2.59
CA ALA A 129 -2.85 34.62 2.17
C ALA A 129 -3.26 35.68 3.20
N ARG A 130 -4.17 36.57 2.82
CA ARG A 130 -4.84 37.49 3.73
C ARG A 130 -6.23 36.99 4.06
N VAL A 131 -6.53 36.89 5.36
CA VAL A 131 -7.82 36.43 5.84
C VAL A 131 -8.60 37.58 6.47
N ASN A 132 -9.84 37.77 6.03
CA ASN A 132 -10.74 38.80 6.54
C ASN A 132 -11.69 38.21 7.58
N LEU A 133 -11.65 38.72 8.81
CA LEU A 133 -12.57 38.29 9.87
C LEU A 133 -13.95 38.94 9.67
N PRO A 134 -15.06 38.19 9.78
CA PRO A 134 -16.40 38.79 9.77
C PRO A 134 -16.62 39.74 10.96
N SER A 135 -15.94 39.49 12.08
CA SER A 135 -16.04 40.22 13.34
C SER A 135 -15.15 41.46 13.44
N SER A 136 -14.23 41.66 12.49
CA SER A 136 -13.26 42.76 12.52
C SER A 136 -12.92 43.20 11.10
N ASN A 137 -12.95 44.52 10.83
CA ASN A 137 -12.51 45.09 9.54
C ASN A 137 -10.99 44.95 9.28
N ALA A 138 -10.26 44.24 10.13
CA ALA A 138 -8.83 44.00 9.96
C ALA A 138 -8.58 42.72 9.15
N SER A 139 -7.77 42.83 8.09
CA SER A 139 -7.19 41.68 7.40
C SER A 139 -5.94 41.20 8.13
N LYS A 140 -5.79 39.89 8.25
CA LYS A 140 -4.64 39.23 8.89
C LYS A 140 -3.80 38.51 7.86
N ALA A 141 -2.48 38.67 7.91
CA ALA A 141 -1.58 37.93 7.04
C ALA A 141 -1.34 36.54 7.65
N VAL A 142 -1.75 35.49 6.96
CA VAL A 142 -1.67 34.10 7.42
C VAL A 142 -0.70 33.34 6.52
N LEU A 143 0.25 32.64 7.13
CA LEU A 143 1.17 31.75 6.44
C LEU A 143 1.04 30.34 7.03
N ILE A 144 1.02 29.33 6.17
CA ILE A 144 1.07 27.92 6.58
C ILE A 144 2.10 27.21 5.72
N GLY A 145 3.09 26.58 6.35
CA GLY A 145 4.20 26.06 5.59
C GLY A 145 5.21 25.28 6.40
N SER A 146 6.32 24.91 5.77
CA SER A 146 7.37 24.14 6.44
C SER A 146 7.98 24.95 7.61
N PRO A 147 8.43 24.29 8.69
CA PRO A 147 9.02 24.97 9.84
C PRO A 147 10.16 25.92 9.46
N LEU A 148 11.01 25.52 8.50
CA LEU A 148 12.12 26.34 8.02
C LEU A 148 11.66 27.61 7.31
N SER A 149 10.62 27.51 6.46
CA SER A 149 10.11 28.66 5.72
C SER A 149 9.39 29.64 6.62
N ILE A 150 8.58 29.15 7.55
CA ILE A 150 7.89 30.00 8.52
C ILE A 150 8.88 30.66 9.46
N ALA A 151 9.92 29.96 9.93
CA ALA A 151 10.95 30.55 10.79
C ALA A 151 11.72 31.71 10.10
N ARG A 152 11.82 31.72 8.76
CA ARG A 152 12.43 32.83 8.00
C ARG A 152 11.52 34.05 7.90
N ALA A 153 10.21 33.85 7.94
CA ALA A 153 9.19 34.91 7.77
C ALA A 153 8.61 35.42 9.09
N THR A 154 9.02 34.85 10.23
CA THR A 154 8.43 35.13 11.55
C THR A 154 9.50 35.43 12.59
N THR A 155 9.06 35.90 13.76
CA THR A 155 9.92 35.95 14.94
C THR A 155 10.28 34.54 15.43
N GLN A 156 11.25 34.45 16.32
CA GLN A 156 11.62 33.19 16.97
C GLN A 156 10.38 32.46 17.51
N PHE A 157 10.30 31.15 17.21
CA PHE A 157 9.22 30.30 17.70
C PHE A 157 9.20 30.23 19.23
N SER A 158 8.00 30.16 19.79
CA SER A 158 7.85 29.91 21.23
C SER A 158 8.38 28.50 21.56
N PRO A 159 8.80 28.26 22.83
CA PRO A 159 9.28 26.95 23.24
C PRO A 159 8.29 25.81 22.96
N GLU A 160 6.99 26.07 23.09
CA GLU A 160 5.92 25.10 22.82
C GLU A 160 5.87 24.70 21.34
N ILE A 161 6.01 25.66 20.42
CA ILE A 161 6.04 25.39 18.97
C ILE A 161 7.31 24.62 18.60
N VAL A 162 8.46 24.98 19.17
CA VAL A 162 9.73 24.27 18.94
C VAL A 162 9.60 22.80 19.37
N LEU A 163 9.08 22.55 20.57
CA LEU A 163 8.88 21.20 21.10
C LEU A 163 7.90 20.38 20.23
N ALA A 164 6.80 20.99 19.77
CA ALA A 164 5.84 20.33 18.89
C ALA A 164 6.47 19.94 17.54
N VAL A 165 7.25 20.85 16.93
CA VAL A 165 8.00 20.57 15.68
C VAL A 165 9.03 19.45 15.90
N GLU A 166 9.80 19.50 16.98
CA GLU A 166 10.79 18.47 17.30
C GLU A 166 10.15 17.10 17.54
N SER A 167 9.03 17.03 18.27
CA SER A 167 8.31 15.80 18.57
C SER A 167 7.72 15.15 17.30
N ALA A 168 7.18 15.97 16.40
CA ALA A 168 6.68 15.49 15.12
C ALA A 168 7.82 14.99 14.20
N ASN A 169 8.96 15.68 14.17
CA ASN A 169 10.14 15.26 13.42
C ASN A 169 10.73 13.95 13.97
N GLN A 170 10.73 13.73 15.28
CA GLN A 170 11.16 12.47 15.90
C GLN A 170 10.27 11.29 15.49
N ARG A 171 8.96 11.53 15.34
CA ARG A 171 8.01 10.56 14.78
C ARG A 171 8.10 10.43 13.26
N ALA A 172 8.96 11.23 12.62
CA ALA A 172 9.15 11.30 11.19
C ALA A 172 7.87 11.58 10.39
N ASN A 173 7.01 12.41 10.99
CA ASN A 173 5.80 12.93 10.36
C ASN A 173 6.08 14.29 9.71
N SER A 174 5.26 14.64 8.73
CA SER A 174 5.33 15.94 8.08
C SER A 174 4.75 17.02 9.00
N VAL A 175 5.38 18.19 8.99
CA VAL A 175 5.02 19.30 9.89
C VAL A 175 4.70 20.53 9.08
N ALA A 176 3.54 21.15 9.36
CA ALA A 176 3.18 22.47 8.88
C ALA A 176 3.00 23.43 10.07
N VAL A 177 3.53 24.64 9.97
CA VAL A 177 3.43 25.67 11.02
C VAL A 177 2.50 26.77 10.54
N LEU A 178 1.51 27.11 11.37
CA LEU A 178 0.62 28.25 11.19
C LEU A 178 1.24 29.49 11.80
N ALA A 179 1.37 30.55 11.00
CA ALA A 179 1.77 31.86 11.46
C ALA A 179 0.77 32.95 11.05
N VAL A 180 0.59 33.93 11.92
CA VAL A 180 -0.29 35.10 11.70
C VAL A 180 0.48 36.37 12.04
N ASP A 181 0.49 37.34 11.13
CA ASP A 181 1.18 38.64 11.27
C ASP A 181 2.64 38.50 11.77
N GLY A 182 3.36 37.49 11.29
CA GLY A 182 4.78 37.28 11.63
C GLY A 182 5.04 36.52 12.95
N LEU A 183 4.01 35.96 13.60
CA LEU A 183 4.15 35.14 14.81
C LEU A 183 3.58 33.73 14.56
N ALA A 184 4.27 32.68 15.01
CA ALA A 184 3.79 31.30 14.91
C ALA A 184 2.77 30.98 16.01
N TYR A 185 1.61 30.45 15.65
CA TYR A 185 0.50 30.14 16.56
C TYR A 185 0.17 28.65 16.60
N GLY A 186 0.66 27.85 15.65
CA GLY A 186 0.24 26.47 15.58
C GLY A 186 1.18 25.56 14.83
N VAL A 187 1.12 24.28 15.17
CA VAL A 187 1.79 23.19 14.47
C VAL A 187 0.74 22.14 14.13
N PHE A 188 0.68 21.79 12.85
CA PHE A 188 -0.08 20.66 12.33
C PHE A 188 0.89 19.54 12.00
N GLU A 189 0.72 18.41 12.66
CA GLU A 189 1.44 17.19 12.36
C GLU A 189 0.58 16.30 11.49
N VAL A 190 1.09 16.02 10.29
CA VAL A 190 0.39 15.23 9.28
C VAL A 190 1.27 14.04 8.92
N GLY A 191 0.68 12.85 8.88
CA GLY A 191 1.40 11.64 8.50
C GLY A 191 0.49 10.65 7.81
N ASP A 192 1.11 9.66 7.18
CA ASP A 192 0.39 8.51 6.65
C ASP A 192 0.27 7.43 7.73
N GLN A 193 -0.93 6.91 7.93
CA GLN A 193 -1.18 5.89 8.94
C GLN A 193 -0.90 4.49 8.41
N ILE A 194 -0.27 3.68 9.25
CA ILE A 194 -0.11 2.24 9.01
C ILE A 194 -1.49 1.59 8.98
N LYS A 195 -1.75 0.72 8.01
CA LYS A 195 -3.01 -0.02 7.97
C LYS A 195 -3.10 -0.94 9.21
N PRO A 196 -4.26 -1.02 9.90
CA PRO A 196 -4.39 -1.79 11.14
C PRO A 196 -3.94 -3.25 11.03
N GLU A 197 -4.10 -3.86 9.85
CA GLU A 197 -3.72 -5.25 9.59
C GLU A 197 -2.25 -5.44 9.19
N SER A 198 -1.49 -4.38 8.90
CA SER A 198 -0.13 -4.48 8.35
C SER A 198 0.77 -5.34 9.22
N LYS A 199 0.71 -5.15 10.53
CA LYS A 199 1.48 -5.93 11.51
C LYS A 199 1.13 -7.42 11.48
N ASP A 200 -0.17 -7.75 11.45
CA ASP A 200 -0.61 -9.16 11.37
C ASP A 200 -0.21 -9.81 10.03
N ALA A 201 -0.28 -9.04 8.93
CA ALA A 201 0.14 -9.51 7.61
C ALA A 201 1.65 -9.83 7.56
N ILE A 202 2.50 -8.93 8.05
CA ILE A 202 3.96 -9.15 8.14
C ILE A 202 4.28 -10.36 9.00
N GLN A 203 3.63 -10.49 10.17
CA GLN A 203 3.81 -11.66 11.04
C GLN A 203 3.41 -12.98 10.38
N LYS A 204 2.32 -13.00 9.61
CA LYS A 204 1.89 -14.20 8.86
C LYS A 204 2.88 -14.57 7.76
N LEU A 205 3.50 -13.59 7.11
CA LEU A 205 4.55 -13.84 6.11
C LEU A 205 5.81 -14.43 6.76
N HIS A 206 6.24 -13.91 7.90
CA HIS A 206 7.33 -14.51 8.68
C HIS A 206 7.03 -15.95 9.09
N LYS A 207 5.81 -16.23 9.58
CA LYS A 207 5.36 -17.60 9.90
C LYS A 207 5.33 -18.51 8.68
N ALA A 208 5.16 -17.96 7.48
CA ALA A 208 5.24 -18.69 6.22
C ALA A 208 6.68 -18.88 5.72
N GLY A 209 7.68 -18.40 6.45
CA GLY A 209 9.10 -18.47 6.09
C GLY A 209 9.51 -17.48 5.00
N ILE A 210 8.76 -16.38 4.84
CA ILE A 210 9.05 -15.32 3.86
C ILE A 210 9.71 -14.16 4.59
N ASN A 211 10.90 -13.76 4.14
CA ASN A 211 11.58 -12.56 4.61
C ASN A 211 10.85 -11.33 4.11
N THR A 212 10.64 -10.34 4.96
CA THR A 212 9.98 -9.09 4.58
C THR A 212 10.99 -7.96 4.54
N TRP A 213 10.92 -7.15 3.49
CA TRP A 213 11.80 -6.01 3.25
C TRP A 213 10.98 -4.75 3.03
N LEU A 214 11.41 -3.62 3.59
CA LEU A 214 10.81 -2.31 3.36
C LEU A 214 11.74 -1.49 2.46
N VAL A 215 11.24 -1.02 1.32
CA VAL A 215 12.01 -0.17 0.40
C VAL A 215 11.21 1.09 0.11
N THR A 216 11.73 2.26 0.50
CA THR A 216 10.99 3.52 0.41
C THR A 216 11.90 4.70 0.04
N GLY A 217 11.31 5.70 -0.63
CA GLY A 217 11.99 6.99 -0.91
C GLY A 217 12.01 7.94 0.28
N ASP A 218 11.27 7.63 1.34
CA ASP A 218 11.17 8.47 2.54
C ASP A 218 12.45 8.43 3.39
N SER A 219 12.52 9.35 4.36
CA SER A 219 13.67 9.45 5.26
C SER A 219 13.90 8.16 6.04
N GLU A 220 15.16 7.91 6.38
CA GLU A 220 15.58 6.77 7.20
C GLU A 220 14.83 6.71 8.53
N THR A 221 14.62 7.85 9.18
CA THR A 221 13.82 7.94 10.42
C THR A 221 12.39 7.44 10.24
N SER A 222 11.72 7.82 9.14
CA SER A 222 10.35 7.38 8.82
C SER A 222 10.29 5.89 8.52
N ALA A 223 11.23 5.42 7.70
CA ALA A 223 11.31 4.01 7.31
C ALA A 223 11.55 3.10 8.52
N ILE A 224 12.49 3.47 9.41
CA ILE A 224 12.81 2.70 10.62
C ILE A 224 11.62 2.69 11.58
N SER A 225 10.96 3.83 11.79
CA SER A 225 9.78 3.94 12.65
C SER A 225 8.67 2.99 12.18
N ILE A 226 8.28 3.10 10.90
CA ILE A 226 7.21 2.28 10.31
C ILE A 226 7.60 0.80 10.28
N GLY A 227 8.83 0.48 9.86
CA GLY A 227 9.33 -0.89 9.82
C GLY A 227 9.32 -1.55 11.20
N SER A 228 9.79 -0.85 12.24
CA SER A 228 9.75 -1.31 13.63
C SER A 228 8.33 -1.56 14.13
N GLU A 229 7.39 -0.65 13.82
CA GLU A 229 6.00 -0.75 14.28
C GLU A 229 5.28 -2.00 13.71
N VAL A 230 5.53 -2.32 12.43
CA VAL A 230 4.96 -3.51 11.76
C VAL A 230 5.78 -4.78 11.96
N GLY A 231 7.00 -4.68 12.48
CA GLY A 231 7.88 -5.80 12.81
C GLY A 231 8.83 -6.25 11.70
N ILE A 232 9.19 -5.38 10.77
CA ILE A 232 10.24 -5.64 9.77
C ILE A 232 11.62 -5.45 10.43
N PRO A 233 12.57 -6.40 10.28
CA PRO A 233 13.93 -6.28 10.81
C PRO A 233 14.64 -5.02 10.30
N ILE A 234 15.45 -4.37 11.15
CA ILE A 234 16.08 -3.08 10.79
C ILE A 234 17.08 -3.21 9.63
N ASP A 235 17.75 -4.36 9.53
CA ASP A 235 18.64 -4.74 8.43
C ASP A 235 17.89 -5.01 7.11
N HIS A 236 16.57 -5.09 7.17
CA HIS A 236 15.69 -5.26 6.02
C HIS A 236 14.97 -3.96 5.61
N ILE A 237 15.39 -2.81 6.12
CA ILE A 237 14.82 -1.50 5.80
C ILE A 237 15.80 -0.72 4.93
N PHE A 238 15.35 -0.33 3.74
CA PHE A 238 16.10 0.49 2.80
C PHE A 238 15.33 1.78 2.52
N ALA A 239 15.86 2.90 3.02
CA ALA A 239 15.23 4.21 2.94
C ALA A 239 15.92 5.11 1.91
N THR A 240 15.30 6.25 1.59
CA THR A 240 15.83 7.24 0.63
C THR A 240 16.15 6.63 -0.75
N ALA A 241 15.42 5.58 -1.14
CA ALA A 241 15.62 4.84 -2.37
C ALA A 241 15.01 5.55 -3.58
N THR A 242 15.80 5.75 -4.62
CA THR A 242 15.29 6.17 -5.94
C THR A 242 14.58 5.02 -6.65
N PRO A 243 13.74 5.28 -7.67
CA PRO A 243 13.14 4.21 -8.49
C PRO A 243 14.17 3.23 -9.07
N GLU A 244 15.34 3.73 -9.49
CA GLU A 244 16.47 2.92 -9.95
C GLU A 244 17.06 2.04 -8.83
N ASP A 245 17.21 2.58 -7.62
CA ASP A 245 17.69 1.81 -6.47
C ASP A 245 16.73 0.66 -6.14
N LYS A 246 15.41 0.89 -6.22
CA LYS A 246 14.40 -0.17 -6.00
C LYS A 246 14.56 -1.32 -7.00
N LEU A 247 14.83 -1.01 -8.27
CA LEU A 247 15.10 -2.02 -9.30
C LEU A 247 16.36 -2.82 -8.96
N VAL A 248 17.47 -2.15 -8.69
CA VAL A 248 18.76 -2.78 -8.36
C VAL A 248 18.65 -3.65 -7.11
N PHE A 249 17.89 -3.18 -6.11
CA PHE A 249 17.60 -3.93 -4.89
C PHE A 249 16.90 -5.26 -5.20
N VAL A 250 15.82 -5.22 -5.99
CA VAL A 250 15.09 -6.43 -6.42
C VAL A 250 16.01 -7.38 -7.19
N GLU A 251 16.81 -6.88 -8.14
CA GLU A 251 17.74 -7.72 -8.92
C GLU A 251 18.79 -8.41 -8.05
N ASN A 252 19.30 -7.73 -7.03
CA ASN A 252 20.27 -8.31 -6.11
C ASN A 252 19.63 -9.37 -5.21
N LEU A 253 18.42 -9.13 -4.73
CA LEU A 253 17.69 -10.08 -3.90
C LEU A 253 17.30 -11.35 -4.68
N GLN A 254 16.97 -11.21 -5.97
CA GLN A 254 16.69 -12.32 -6.89
C GLN A 254 17.87 -13.29 -7.08
N LYS A 255 19.11 -12.89 -6.76
CA LYS A 255 20.27 -13.80 -6.83
C LYS A 255 20.21 -14.90 -5.77
N ASN A 256 19.54 -14.62 -4.64
CA ASN A 256 19.49 -15.51 -3.47
C ASN A 256 18.14 -16.20 -3.29
N GLY A 257 17.10 -15.78 -4.02
CA GLY A 257 15.74 -16.22 -3.78
C GLY A 257 14.76 -15.74 -4.84
N LYS A 258 13.47 -15.99 -4.61
CA LYS A 258 12.39 -15.45 -5.46
C LYS A 258 11.72 -14.27 -4.76
N VAL A 259 11.60 -13.18 -5.49
CA VAL A 259 11.17 -11.90 -4.95
C VAL A 259 9.74 -11.60 -5.36
N LEU A 260 8.91 -11.34 -4.35
CA LEU A 260 7.59 -10.75 -4.49
C LEU A 260 7.69 -9.23 -4.25
N MET A 261 7.34 -8.42 -5.25
CA MET A 261 7.22 -6.96 -5.07
C MET A 261 5.75 -6.58 -4.84
N ILE A 262 5.48 -5.77 -3.80
CA ILE A 262 4.15 -5.28 -3.44
C ILE A 262 4.20 -3.75 -3.39
N GLY A 263 3.37 -3.09 -4.21
CA GLY A 263 3.37 -1.64 -4.34
C GLY A 263 2.09 -1.08 -4.96
N ASP A 264 2.00 0.25 -5.02
CA ASP A 264 0.91 0.98 -5.68
C ASP A 264 1.32 1.56 -7.07
N GLY A 265 2.63 1.54 -7.36
CA GLY A 265 3.25 1.46 -8.68
C GLY A 265 3.36 2.74 -9.51
N ILE A 266 3.31 3.93 -8.91
CA ILE A 266 3.84 5.15 -9.58
C ILE A 266 5.36 5.10 -9.62
N ASN A 267 5.98 4.89 -8.45
CA ASN A 267 7.43 4.91 -8.29
C ASN A 267 8.07 3.52 -8.46
N ASP A 268 7.27 2.46 -8.48
CA ASP A 268 7.74 1.07 -8.40
C ASP A 268 7.56 0.27 -9.68
N ALA A 269 7.06 0.88 -10.76
CA ALA A 269 6.67 0.16 -11.97
C ALA A 269 7.81 -0.71 -12.54
N ALA A 270 9.04 -0.20 -12.54
CA ALA A 270 10.22 -0.94 -13.00
C ALA A 270 10.57 -2.12 -12.10
N ALA A 271 10.54 -1.93 -10.77
CA ALA A 271 10.78 -2.98 -9.79
C ALA A 271 9.68 -4.07 -9.81
N ILE A 272 8.41 -3.66 -9.95
CA ILE A 272 7.24 -4.52 -10.13
C ILE A 272 7.42 -5.40 -11.37
N ALA A 273 7.80 -4.81 -12.51
CA ALA A 273 8.01 -5.53 -13.76
C ALA A 273 9.19 -6.52 -13.68
N LYS A 274 10.22 -6.21 -12.89
CA LYS A 274 11.42 -7.04 -12.75
C LYS A 274 11.26 -8.22 -11.77
N SER A 275 10.41 -8.07 -10.76
CA SER A 275 10.17 -9.08 -9.72
C SER A 275 9.70 -10.43 -10.29
N ASP A 276 9.92 -11.53 -9.54
CA ASP A 276 9.45 -12.85 -9.95
C ASP A 276 7.92 -12.93 -9.97
N LEU A 277 7.31 -12.29 -8.97
CA LEU A 277 5.89 -12.07 -8.84
C LEU A 277 5.64 -10.65 -8.37
N SER A 278 4.67 -9.97 -8.96
CA SER A 278 4.23 -8.66 -8.50
C SER A 278 2.78 -8.65 -8.07
N ILE A 279 2.50 -7.90 -7.01
CA ILE A 279 1.16 -7.62 -6.52
C ILE A 279 0.97 -6.11 -6.45
N ALA A 280 0.03 -5.58 -7.22
CA ALA A 280 -0.37 -4.18 -7.12
C ALA A 280 -1.59 -4.02 -6.20
N MET A 281 -1.56 -2.98 -5.38
CA MET A 281 -2.73 -2.53 -4.62
C MET A 281 -3.75 -1.89 -5.58
N GLY A 282 -5.05 -2.15 -5.38
CA GLY A 282 -6.12 -1.60 -6.22
C GLY A 282 -6.40 -0.12 -6.01
N SER A 283 -5.79 0.48 -4.98
CA SER A 283 -5.67 1.93 -4.80
C SER A 283 -4.53 2.55 -5.62
N GLY A 284 -3.70 1.73 -6.27
CA GLY A 284 -2.61 2.17 -7.11
C GLY A 284 -3.07 2.68 -8.49
N THR A 285 -2.13 3.17 -9.28
CA THR A 285 -2.45 3.71 -10.61
C THR A 285 -2.88 2.65 -11.59
N ASP A 286 -3.65 3.04 -12.61
CA ASP A 286 -4.07 2.13 -13.69
C ASP A 286 -2.87 1.47 -14.39
N THR A 287 -1.74 2.18 -14.48
CA THR A 287 -0.49 1.66 -15.04
C THR A 287 0.13 0.58 -14.15
N ALA A 288 0.17 0.80 -12.84
CA ALA A 288 0.63 -0.19 -11.86
C ALA A 288 -0.24 -1.45 -11.87
N MET A 289 -1.56 -1.25 -11.83
CA MET A 289 -2.51 -2.35 -11.89
C MET A 289 -2.39 -3.14 -13.19
N ALA A 290 -2.09 -2.48 -14.32
CA ALA A 290 -1.88 -3.12 -15.62
C ALA A 290 -0.59 -3.94 -15.70
N ALA A 291 0.49 -3.47 -15.05
CA ALA A 291 1.80 -4.11 -15.07
C ALA A 291 1.93 -5.31 -14.11
N ALA A 292 1.15 -5.35 -13.03
CA ALA A 292 1.28 -6.37 -12.00
C ALA A 292 0.71 -7.75 -12.41
N ASP A 293 1.36 -8.82 -11.96
CA ASP A 293 0.88 -10.20 -12.15
C ASP A 293 -0.46 -10.46 -11.44
N ILE A 294 -0.64 -9.84 -10.27
CA ILE A 294 -1.85 -9.90 -9.44
C ILE A 294 -2.25 -8.48 -9.00
N THR A 295 -3.55 -8.19 -9.00
CA THR A 295 -4.09 -6.92 -8.50
C THR A 295 -5.07 -7.17 -7.35
N LEU A 296 -4.92 -6.44 -6.24
CA LEU A 296 -5.78 -6.54 -5.06
C LEU A 296 -6.81 -5.42 -5.06
N ILE A 297 -8.05 -5.70 -5.46
CA ILE A 297 -9.15 -4.71 -5.42
C ILE A 297 -9.43 -4.28 -3.97
N ARG A 298 -9.32 -5.21 -3.02
CA ARG A 298 -9.38 -4.89 -1.60
C ARG A 298 -8.02 -4.32 -1.16
N PRO A 299 -7.96 -3.09 -0.61
CA PRO A 299 -6.70 -2.45 -0.23
C PRO A 299 -6.14 -3.01 1.09
N SER A 300 -6.04 -4.34 1.21
CA SER A 300 -5.60 -5.01 2.42
C SER A 300 -4.40 -5.90 2.20
N LEU A 301 -3.38 -5.76 3.05
CA LEU A 301 -2.18 -6.59 3.01
C LEU A 301 -2.47 -8.07 3.32
N LEU A 302 -3.56 -8.36 4.03
CA LEU A 302 -3.99 -9.76 4.24
C LEU A 302 -4.34 -10.46 2.93
N ALA A 303 -4.81 -9.72 1.92
CA ALA A 303 -5.15 -10.28 0.62
C ALA A 303 -3.91 -10.76 -0.16
N VAL A 304 -2.71 -10.26 0.17
CA VAL A 304 -1.43 -10.80 -0.34
C VAL A 304 -1.27 -12.26 0.10
N ILE A 305 -1.52 -12.53 1.38
CA ILE A 305 -1.39 -13.88 1.95
C ILE A 305 -2.44 -14.80 1.33
N ASP A 306 -3.68 -14.33 1.23
CA ASP A 306 -4.77 -15.08 0.57
C ASP A 306 -4.40 -15.42 -0.89
N ALA A 307 -3.78 -14.49 -1.63
CA ALA A 307 -3.32 -14.71 -2.99
C ALA A 307 -2.23 -15.80 -3.07
N LEU A 308 -1.26 -15.77 -2.15
CA LEU A 308 -0.21 -16.80 -2.07
C LEU A 308 -0.80 -18.17 -1.69
N ASP A 309 -1.77 -18.22 -0.78
CA ASP A 309 -2.40 -19.46 -0.34
C ASP A 309 -3.31 -20.07 -1.41
N ILE A 310 -4.11 -19.25 -2.10
CA ILE A 310 -4.90 -19.69 -3.26
C ILE A 310 -3.96 -20.25 -4.32
N SER A 311 -2.82 -19.60 -4.58
CA SER A 311 -1.84 -20.05 -5.57
C SER A 311 -1.24 -21.42 -5.18
N LYS A 312 -0.81 -21.59 -3.92
CA LYS A 312 -0.31 -22.87 -3.39
C LYS A 312 -1.34 -23.99 -3.50
N LYS A 313 -2.59 -23.74 -3.12
CA LYS A 313 -3.70 -24.71 -3.20
C LYS A 313 -3.99 -25.09 -4.66
N SER A 314 -4.03 -24.10 -5.55
CA SER A 314 -4.30 -24.30 -6.97
C SER A 314 -3.26 -25.21 -7.62
N VAL A 315 -1.98 -24.95 -7.37
CA VAL A 315 -0.89 -25.79 -7.88
C VAL A 315 -0.95 -27.20 -7.31
N ARG A 316 -1.27 -27.36 -6.02
CA ARG A 316 -1.42 -28.69 -5.41
C ARG A 316 -2.53 -29.50 -6.10
N ILE A 317 -3.64 -28.86 -6.42
CA ILE A 317 -4.76 -29.48 -7.14
C ILE A 317 -4.39 -29.78 -8.60
N ILE A 318 -3.69 -28.88 -9.30
CA ILE A 318 -3.16 -29.14 -10.64
C ILE A 318 -2.25 -30.37 -10.62
N LYS A 319 -1.28 -30.45 -9.70
CA LYS A 319 -0.40 -31.61 -9.54
C LYS A 319 -1.17 -32.90 -9.25
N SER A 320 -2.21 -32.83 -8.42
CA SER A 320 -3.09 -33.97 -8.14
C SER A 320 -3.87 -34.42 -9.38
N ASN A 321 -4.40 -33.48 -10.17
CA ASN A 321 -5.14 -33.77 -11.38
C ASN A 321 -4.25 -34.40 -12.46
N LEU A 322 -3.04 -33.85 -12.64
CA LEU A 322 -2.05 -34.42 -13.56
C LEU A 322 -1.60 -35.81 -13.10
N GLY A 323 -1.31 -35.99 -11.81
CA GLY A 323 -0.96 -37.28 -11.23
C GLY A 323 -2.04 -38.35 -11.46
N TRP A 324 -3.31 -37.99 -11.27
CA TRP A 324 -4.44 -38.88 -11.56
C TRP A 324 -4.57 -39.20 -13.06
N ALA A 325 -4.45 -38.19 -13.92
CA ALA A 325 -4.53 -38.36 -15.36
C ALA A 325 -3.45 -39.33 -15.89
N PHE A 326 -2.23 -39.25 -15.35
CA PHE A 326 -1.15 -40.19 -15.69
C PHE A 326 -1.34 -41.58 -15.07
N PHE A 327 -1.74 -41.65 -13.79
CA PHE A 327 -1.96 -42.92 -13.10
C PHE A 327 -2.95 -43.81 -13.84
N TYR A 328 -4.07 -43.23 -14.28
CA TYR A 328 -5.07 -43.94 -15.08
C TYR A 328 -4.47 -44.51 -16.38
N ASN A 329 -3.75 -43.70 -17.15
CA ASN A 329 -3.13 -44.17 -18.38
C ASN A 329 -2.11 -45.30 -18.13
N ILE A 330 -1.25 -45.15 -17.13
CA ILE A 330 -0.22 -46.15 -16.79
C ILE A 330 -0.87 -47.47 -16.36
N ALA A 331 -1.97 -47.43 -15.61
CA ALA A 331 -2.68 -48.64 -15.18
C ALA A 331 -3.37 -49.38 -16.33
N PHE A 332 -3.94 -48.65 -17.31
CA PHE A 332 -4.73 -49.24 -18.40
C PHE A 332 -3.92 -49.62 -19.64
N ILE A 333 -2.70 -49.08 -19.82
CA ILE A 333 -1.81 -49.46 -20.94
C ILE A 333 -1.44 -50.97 -20.92
N PRO A 334 -1.00 -51.57 -19.80
CA PRO A 334 -0.69 -53.01 -19.75
C PRO A 334 -1.92 -53.89 -20.04
N ILE A 335 -3.09 -53.50 -19.54
CA ILE A 335 -4.36 -54.23 -19.74
C ILE A 335 -4.79 -54.16 -21.21
N ALA A 336 -4.60 -53.00 -21.85
CA ALA A 336 -4.83 -52.85 -23.28
C ALA A 336 -3.84 -53.67 -24.10
N ALA A 337 -2.57 -53.68 -23.72
CA ALA A 337 -1.52 -54.44 -24.40
C ALA A 337 -1.74 -55.96 -24.30
N SER A 338 -2.38 -56.44 -23.22
CA SER A 338 -2.73 -57.85 -23.06
C SER A 338 -4.00 -58.27 -23.83
N GLY A 339 -4.62 -57.36 -24.59
CA GLY A 339 -5.84 -57.63 -25.38
C GLY A 339 -7.13 -57.73 -24.58
N ASN A 340 -7.08 -57.50 -23.26
CA ASN A 340 -8.22 -57.73 -22.35
C ASN A 340 -9.08 -56.49 -22.11
N LEU A 341 -8.85 -55.40 -22.82
CA LEU A 341 -9.56 -54.13 -22.59
C LEU A 341 -10.63 -53.89 -23.66
N SER A 342 -11.91 -54.06 -23.27
CA SER A 342 -13.03 -53.65 -24.12
C SER A 342 -13.05 -52.12 -24.30
N PRO A 343 -13.31 -51.60 -25.52
CA PRO A 343 -13.47 -50.17 -25.79
C PRO A 343 -14.48 -49.47 -24.86
N MET A 344 -15.52 -50.18 -24.42
CA MET A 344 -16.55 -49.64 -23.53
C MET A 344 -16.00 -49.33 -22.13
N TYR A 345 -15.16 -50.20 -21.57
CA TYR A 345 -14.51 -49.95 -20.27
C TYR A 345 -13.48 -48.83 -20.36
N ALA A 346 -12.72 -48.76 -21.47
CA ALA A 346 -11.79 -47.67 -21.72
C ALA A 346 -12.49 -46.30 -21.77
N ALA A 347 -13.65 -46.22 -22.44
CA ALA A 347 -14.44 -44.99 -22.52
C ALA A 347 -15.07 -44.59 -21.17
N GLY A 348 -15.57 -45.57 -20.41
CA GLY A 348 -16.13 -45.34 -19.07
C GLY A 348 -15.09 -44.80 -18.10
N ALA A 349 -13.90 -45.41 -18.06
CA ALA A 349 -12.85 -44.99 -17.14
C ALA A 349 -12.20 -43.65 -17.55
N MET A 350 -12.15 -43.34 -18.84
CA MET A 350 -11.79 -42.00 -19.35
C MET A 350 -12.78 -40.91 -18.92
N SER A 351 -14.07 -41.22 -18.92
CA SER A 351 -15.12 -40.30 -18.45
C SER A 351 -15.02 -40.05 -16.94
N LEU A 352 -14.78 -41.11 -16.15
CA LEU A 352 -14.54 -41.01 -14.71
C LEU A 352 -13.28 -40.19 -14.38
N SER A 353 -12.21 -40.35 -15.15
CA SER A 353 -10.99 -39.55 -14.98
C SER A 353 -11.24 -38.06 -15.20
N SER A 354 -11.97 -37.71 -16.25
CA SER A 354 -12.39 -36.31 -16.50
C SER A 354 -13.29 -35.76 -15.39
N LEU A 355 -14.26 -36.55 -14.93
CA LEU A 355 -15.15 -36.16 -13.83
C LEU A 355 -14.37 -35.92 -12.53
N PHE A 356 -13.42 -36.79 -12.20
CA PHE A 356 -12.55 -36.62 -11.04
C PHE A 356 -11.78 -35.30 -11.11
N VAL A 357 -11.15 -35.01 -12.25
CA VAL A 357 -10.38 -33.77 -12.45
C VAL A 357 -11.25 -32.52 -12.26
N VAL A 358 -12.48 -32.53 -12.77
CA VAL A 358 -13.44 -31.42 -12.59
C VAL A 358 -13.81 -31.27 -11.11
N LEU A 359 -14.25 -32.36 -10.46
CA LEU A 359 -14.68 -32.33 -9.05
C LEU A 359 -13.53 -31.93 -8.11
N ASN A 360 -12.32 -32.41 -8.38
CA ASN A 360 -11.15 -32.06 -7.58
C ASN A 360 -10.74 -30.59 -7.78
N SER A 361 -10.88 -30.05 -9.00
CA SER A 361 -10.65 -28.62 -9.29
C SER A 361 -11.61 -27.71 -8.53
N LEU A 362 -12.86 -28.13 -8.32
CA LEU A 362 -13.84 -27.39 -7.53
C LEU A 362 -13.52 -27.33 -6.03
N ARG A 363 -12.53 -28.08 -5.55
CA ARG A 363 -12.08 -28.05 -4.14
C ARG A 363 -11.18 -26.85 -3.80
N ILE A 364 -10.80 -26.03 -4.78
CA ILE A 364 -10.08 -24.78 -4.54
C ILE A 364 -10.98 -23.85 -3.71
N LYS A 365 -10.73 -23.80 -2.40
CA LYS A 365 -11.48 -23.00 -1.41
C LYS A 365 -10.65 -21.87 -0.83
#